data_AF-E9HKV9-F1
#
_entry.id   AF-E9HKV9-F1
#
_cell.length_a   1.000
_cell.length_b   1.000
_cell.length_c   1.000
_cell.angle_alpha   90.00
_cell.angle_beta   90.00
_cell.angle_gamma   90.00
#
_symmetry.space_group_name_H-M   'P 1'
#
loop_
_entity.id
_entity.type
_entity.pdbx_description
1 polymer ?
#
loop_
_entity_poly.entity_id
_entity_poly.type
_entity_poly.pdbx_seq_one_letter_code
_entity_poly.pdbx_strand_id
1 'polypeptide(L)' 'MYPDGYILKAVRKVVAEKQKVCDVSKATSIPKRSLLRYVKNILAAGIQDEAEATTIIGGYQKPRKVFSSEQEKQS' A
#
# COMPACT_ATOMS: atom_id res chain seq x y z
N MET A 1 11.75 16.19 -5.94
CA MET A 1 11.22 14.87 -5.53
C MET A 1 12.18 14.29 -4.50
N TYR A 2 11.72 13.82 -3.33
CA TYR A 2 12.64 13.28 -2.32
C TYR A 2 13.16 11.91 -2.79
N PRO A 3 14.42 11.54 -2.48
CA PRO A 3 14.91 10.21 -2.78
C PRO A 3 14.06 9.16 -2.05
N ASP A 4 13.69 8.08 -2.72
CA ASP A 4 12.68 7.11 -2.24
C ASP A 4 13.04 6.50 -0.87
N GLY A 5 14.33 6.32 -0.58
CA GLY A 5 14.79 5.86 0.73
C GLY A 5 14.60 6.86 1.88
N TYR A 6 14.55 8.16 1.59
CA TYR A 6 14.41 9.22 2.59
C TYR A 6 12.99 9.28 3.16
N ILE A 7 11.98 9.21 2.29
CA ILE A 7 10.57 9.16 2.71
C ILE A 7 10.30 7.87 3.48
N LEU A 8 10.80 6.72 2.99
CA LEU A 8 10.60 5.43 3.64
C LEU A 8 11.14 5.44 5.09
N LYS A 9 12.33 6.01 5.30
CA LYS A 9 12.93 6.16 6.63
C LYS A 9 12.07 7.03 7.55
N ALA A 10 11.53 8.14 7.03
CA ALA A 10 10.63 9.02 7.79
C ALA A 10 9.31 8.32 8.16
N VAL A 11 8.72 7.58 7.22
CA VAL A 11 7.48 6.81 7.48
C VAL A 11 7.73 5.70 8.50
N ARG A 12 8.86 5.00 8.43
CA ARG A 12 9.23 3.95 9.40
C ARG A 12 9.32 4.47 10.82
N LYS A 13 9.87 5.68 11.03
CA LYS A 13 9.89 6.34 12.36
C LYS A 13 8.48 6.61 12.90
N VAL A 14 7.54 6.97 12.03
CA VAL A 14 6.15 7.21 12.43
C VAL A 14 5.42 5.90 12.76
N VAL A 15 5.55 4.89 11.89
CA VAL A 15 4.74 3.67 11.98
C VAL A 15 5.35 2.65 12.94
N ALA A 16 6.65 2.33 12.77
CA ALA A 16 7.32 1.30 13.56
C ALA A 16 7.79 1.83 14.93
N GLU A 17 8.35 3.04 14.96
CA GLU A 17 8.86 3.65 16.21
C GLU A 17 7.79 4.49 16.94
N LYS A 18 6.56 4.56 16.41
CA LYS A 18 5.41 5.31 16.96
C LYS A 18 5.71 6.78 17.27
N GLN A 19 6.65 7.39 16.56
CA GLN A 19 6.98 8.81 16.75
C GLN A 19 5.86 9.71 16.23
N LYS A 20 5.68 10.87 16.86
CA LYS A 20 4.69 11.85 16.41
C LYS A 20 5.07 12.40 15.03
N VAL A 21 4.09 12.41 14.12
CA VAL A 21 4.25 12.93 12.75
C VAL A 21 4.78 14.36 12.73
N CYS A 22 4.36 15.20 13.69
CA CYS A 22 4.83 16.58 13.80
C CYS A 22 6.35 16.67 14.04
N ASP A 23 6.89 15.79 14.88
CA ASP A 23 8.29 15.81 15.27
C ASP A 23 9.16 15.27 14.12
N VAL A 24 8.71 14.19 13.47
CA VAL A 24 9.38 13.64 12.28
C VAL A 24 9.36 14.63 11.12
N SER A 25 8.25 15.36 10.93
CA SER A 25 8.12 16.39 9.89
C SER A 25 9.14 17.52 10.08
N LYS A 26 9.33 17.99 11.31
CA LYS A 26 10.35 19.01 11.64
C LYS A 26 11.76 18.47 11.44
N ALA A 27 12.03 17.24 11.88
CA ALA A 27 13.36 16.64 11.80
C ALA A 27 13.80 16.28 10.37
N THR A 28 12.86 16.08 9.44
CA THR A 28 13.16 15.65 8.07
C THR A 28 12.86 16.72 7.01
N SER A 29 12.36 17.89 7.43
CA SER A 29 11.89 18.95 6.52
C SER A 29 10.84 18.46 5.50
N ILE A 30 10.17 17.34 5.78
CA ILE A 30 9.06 16.82 4.98
C ILE A 30 7.78 17.46 5.51
N PRO A 31 6.94 18.07 4.66
CA PRO A 31 5.67 18.63 5.11
C PRO A 31 4.79 17.57 5.79
N LYS A 32 4.22 17.91 6.94
CA LYS A 32 3.35 17.01 7.73
C LYS A 32 2.24 16.39 6.88
N ARG A 33 1.59 17.17 6.01
CA ARG A 33 0.52 16.70 5.11
C ARG A 33 1.02 15.62 4.15
N SER A 34 2.22 15.79 3.59
CA SER A 34 2.84 14.81 2.71
C SER A 34 3.20 13.53 3.48
N LEU A 35 3.81 13.67 4.65
CA LEU A 35 4.17 12.52 5.50
C LEU A 35 2.95 11.69 5.89
N LEU A 36 1.83 12.34 6.26
CA LEU A 36 0.55 11.65 6.51
C LEU A 36 0.04 10.89 5.30
N ARG A 37 0.16 11.45 4.10
CA ARG A 37 -0.24 10.78 2.86
C ARG A 37 0.59 9.51 2.63
N TYR A 38 1.91 9.59 2.80
CA TYR A 38 2.79 8.42 2.64
C TYR A 38 2.51 7.33 3.69
N VAL A 39 2.30 7.71 4.96
CA VAL A 39 1.91 6.77 6.02
C VAL A 39 0.62 6.04 5.65
N LYS A 40 -0.43 6.77 5.22
CA LYS A 40 -1.70 6.18 4.80
C LYS A 40 -1.54 5.22 3.63
N ASN A 41 -0.75 5.59 2.62
CA ASN A 41 -0.54 4.77 1.44
C ASN A 41 0.21 3.46 1.78
N ILE A 42 1.21 3.52 2.67
CA ILE A 42 1.96 2.33 3.10
C ILE A 42 1.08 1.40 3.95
N LEU A 43 0.26 1.95 4.85
CA LEU A 43 -0.70 1.14 5.61
C LEU A 43 -1.75 0.49 4.71
N ALA A 44 -2.24 1.21 3.70
CA ALA A 44 -3.19 0.66 2.73
C ALA A 44 -2.57 -0.49 1.93
N ALA A 45 -1.30 -0.37 1.52
CA ALA A 45 -0.58 -1.44 0.83
C ALA A 45 -0.40 -2.69 1.71
N GLY A 46 -0.01 -2.52 2.99
CA GLY A 46 0.12 -3.64 3.92
C GLY A 46 -1.20 -4.36 4.22
N ILE A 47 -2.34 -3.65 4.20
CA ILE A 47 -3.68 -4.27 4.35
C ILE A 47 -4.04 -5.10 3.10
N GLN A 48 -3.60 -4.70 1.90
CA GLN A 48 -3.84 -5.48 0.69
C GLN A 48 -3.04 -6.79 0.68
N ASP A 49 -1.79 -6.79 1.14
CA ASP A 49 -0.97 -8.00 1.24
C ASP A 49 -1.57 -9.02 2.23
N GLU A 50 -2.06 -8.57 3.38
CA GLU A 50 -2.72 -9.45 4.38
C GLU A 50 -4.09 -9.97 3.86
N ALA A 51 -4.82 -9.17 3.09
CA ALA A 51 -6.07 -9.60 2.46
C ALA A 51 -5.82 -10.66 1.36
N GLU A 52 -4.69 -10.61 0.67
CA GLU A 52 -4.27 -11.62 -0.31
C GLU A 52 -3.87 -12.93 0.39
N ALA A 53 -3.20 -12.86 1.54
CA ALA A 53 -2.83 -14.01 2.36
C ALA A 53 -4.03 -14.70 3.05
N THR A 54 -5.10 -13.97 3.35
CA THR A 54 -6.28 -14.52 4.05
C THR A 54 -7.26 -15.25 3.10
N THR A 55 -7.07 -15.18 1.78
CA THR A 55 -7.94 -15.86 0.79
C THR A 55 -7.38 -17.24 0.38
N ILE A 56 -6.68 -17.92 1.29
CA ILE A 56 -6.36 -19.35 1.17
C ILE A 56 -6.86 -20.08 2.43
N ILE A 57 -8.15 -19.98 2.71
CA ILE A 57 -8.82 -20.90 3.64
C ILE A 57 -9.95 -21.60 2.89
N GLY A 58 -9.72 -22.87 2.57
CA GLY A 58 -10.78 -23.85 2.30
C GLY A 58 -11.20 -24.03 0.84
N GLY A 59 -10.38 -24.73 0.05
CA GLY A 59 -10.85 -25.56 -1.07
C GLY A 59 -11.33 -24.82 -2.33
N TYR A 60 -10.84 -25.28 -3.48
CA TYR A 60 -11.14 -24.79 -4.84
C TYR A 60 -10.40 -23.52 -5.27
N GLN A 61 -9.19 -23.75 -5.79
CA GLN A 61 -8.52 -22.85 -6.71
C GLN A 61 -9.38 -22.76 -8.00
N LYS A 62 -10.33 -21.82 -8.06
CA LYS A 62 -10.94 -21.44 -9.33
C LYS A 62 -9.85 -20.70 -10.13
N PRO A 63 -9.41 -21.19 -11.31
CA PRO A 63 -8.75 -20.30 -12.23
C PRO A 63 -9.76 -19.19 -12.54
N ARG A 64 -9.36 -17.92 -12.39
CA ARG A 64 -10.11 -16.79 -12.94
C ARG A 64 -10.33 -17.13 -14.42
N LYS A 65 -11.57 -17.49 -14.78
CA LYS A 65 -12.00 -17.49 -16.17
C LYS A 65 -11.92 -16.03 -16.60
N VAL A 66 -10.78 -15.67 -17.18
CA VAL A 66 -10.67 -14.47 -17.99
C VAL A 66 -11.73 -14.65 -19.06
N PHE A 67 -12.79 -13.86 -18.99
CA PHE A 67 -13.64 -13.68 -20.16
C PHE A 67 -12.74 -13.01 -21.20
N SER A 68 -12.11 -13.82 -22.05
CA SER A 68 -11.58 -13.32 -23.32
C SER A 68 -12.77 -12.97 -24.18
N SER A 69 -12.80 -11.70 -24.57
CA SER A 69 -13.75 -11.08 -25.47
C SER A 69 -13.66 -11.68 -26.87
N GLU A 70 -14.21 -12.86 -27.09
CA GLU A 70 -14.55 -13.38 -28.41
C GLU A 70 -15.94 -14.03 -28.37
N GLN A 71 -16.93 -13.22 -28.01
CA GLN A 71 -18.32 -13.53 -28.30
C GLN A 71 -18.95 -12.33 -29.01
N GLU A 72 -18.37 -11.97 -30.14
CA GLU A 72 -19.01 -11.12 -31.13
C GLU A 72 -18.62 -11.61 -32.53
N LYS A 73 -19.37 -12.60 -33.01
CA LYS A 73 -19.75 -12.72 -34.43
C LYS A 73 -20.90 -13.72 -34.53
N GLN A 74 -22.10 -13.16 -34.52
CA GLN A 74 -23.31 -13.76 -35.05
C GLN A 74 -23.09 -14.09 -36.53
N SER A 75 -23.33 -15.34 -36.94
CA SER A 75 -24.34 -15.72 -37.93
C SER A 75 -24.20 -17.18 -38.34
#